data_AF-A0A452Z300-F1
#
_entry.id   AF-A0A452Z300-F1
#
_cell.length_a   1.000
_cell.length_b   1.000
_cell.length_c   1.000
_cell.angle_alpha   90.00
_cell.angle_beta   90.00
_cell.angle_gamma   90.00
#
_symmetry.space_group_name_H-M   'P 1'
#
loop_
_entity.id
_entity.type
_entity.pdbx_description
1 polymer ?
#
loop_
_entity_poly.entity_id
_entity_poly.type
_entity_poly.pdbx_seq_one_letter_code
_entity_poly.pdbx_strand_id
1 'polypeptide(L)'
;MAFLLGAVTSVVSGFLGMRIATFANARTTLEARRGIGAAFATAFRSGAVMGFLLSSLGLLVLYVAIKLFGLYYHDDWEGLYESITGYGLGGSSMALFGRVGGGIYTKAADVGADLVGKVERNIPEDDPRNPAVIADNVGDNVGDIAGMGSDLFGSYAESTCAALFVASISSFGADHDFAAVCYPLLISSAGLVVCLVTTLFATDFFKVKTVRGVAPALKLQLIISTALMTVAALVVTFAALPAKFTMFDFGEQKQVKNWHVFFCVAIGLWAGLAIGFTTEYFTSNAYR
;
A
#
# COMPACT_ATOMS: atom_id res chain seq x y z
N MET A 1 -4.22 4.82 23.07
CA MET A 1 -4.85 5.70 22.05
C MET A 1 -4.39 5.42 20.64
N ALA A 2 -3.06 5.42 20.36
CA ALA A 2 -2.54 5.15 19.01
C ALA A 2 -3.04 3.82 18.40
N PHE A 3 -3.14 2.76 19.22
CA PHE A 3 -3.75 1.48 18.82
C PHE A 3 -5.17 1.61 18.27
N LEU A 4 -6.07 2.30 18.98
CA LEU A 4 -7.44 2.50 18.52
C LEU A 4 -7.47 3.33 17.23
N LEU A 5 -6.58 4.32 17.13
CA LEU A 5 -6.42 5.16 15.95
C LEU A 5 -6.01 4.34 14.72
N GLY A 6 -5.02 3.45 14.88
CA GLY A 6 -4.58 2.51 13.84
C GLY A 6 -5.66 1.51 13.46
N ALA A 7 -6.35 0.94 14.45
CA ALA A 7 -7.44 -0.01 14.24
C ALA A 7 -8.59 0.62 13.44
N VAL A 8 -9.05 1.80 13.82
CA VAL A 8 -10.10 2.53 13.09
C VAL A 8 -9.64 2.88 11.68
N THR A 9 -8.41 3.36 11.52
CA THR A 9 -7.86 3.72 10.20
C THR A 9 -7.76 2.50 9.29
N SER A 10 -7.40 1.33 9.81
CA SER A 10 -7.39 0.08 9.05
C SER A 10 -8.79 -0.33 8.59
N VAL A 11 -9.79 -0.29 9.48
CA VAL A 11 -11.18 -0.62 9.12
C VAL A 11 -11.71 0.35 8.05
N VAL A 12 -11.43 1.65 8.20
CA VAL A 12 -11.81 2.67 7.21
C VAL A 12 -11.09 2.43 5.88
N SER A 13 -9.82 2.05 5.90
CA SER A 13 -9.03 1.73 4.69
C SER A 13 -9.65 0.58 3.90
N GLY A 14 -9.97 -0.54 4.55
CA GLY A 14 -10.66 -1.66 3.92
C GLY A 14 -12.04 -1.28 3.39
N PHE A 15 -12.82 -0.53 4.17
CA PHE A 15 -14.16 -0.10 3.77
C PHE A 15 -14.16 0.86 2.57
N LEU A 16 -13.26 1.84 2.53
CA LEU A 16 -13.15 2.76 1.40
C LEU A 16 -12.74 2.04 0.12
N GLY A 17 -11.81 1.07 0.22
CA GLY A 17 -11.46 0.17 -0.88
C GLY A 17 -12.68 -0.59 -1.41
N MET A 18 -13.43 -1.23 -0.52
CA MET A 18 -14.66 -1.95 -0.89
C MET A 18 -15.69 -1.03 -1.57
N ARG A 19 -15.88 0.18 -1.05
CA ARG A 19 -16.83 1.16 -1.61
C ARG A 19 -16.48 1.56 -3.03
N ILE A 20 -15.21 1.79 -3.34
CA ILE A 20 -14.82 2.14 -4.72
C ILE A 20 -14.89 0.92 -5.65
N ALA A 21 -14.50 -0.27 -5.18
CA ALA A 21 -14.55 -1.50 -5.98
C ALA A 21 -15.99 -1.89 -6.36
N THR A 22 -16.90 -1.92 -5.37
CA THR A 22 -18.34 -2.20 -5.59
C THR A 22 -19.06 -1.14 -6.44
N PHE A 23 -18.48 0.06 -6.55
CA PHE A 23 -18.99 1.12 -7.41
C PHE A 23 -18.43 1.03 -8.84
N ALA A 24 -17.19 0.56 -8.98
CA ALA A 24 -16.47 0.52 -10.25
C ALA A 24 -16.67 -0.76 -11.05
N ASN A 25 -17.03 -1.88 -10.41
CA ASN A 25 -17.20 -3.19 -11.05
C ASN A 25 -18.18 -3.13 -12.25
N ALA A 26 -19.43 -2.71 -12.04
CA ALA A 26 -20.44 -2.61 -13.10
C ALA A 26 -20.06 -1.57 -14.17
N ARG A 27 -19.37 -0.49 -13.78
CA ARG A 27 -18.87 0.53 -14.73
C ARG A 27 -17.80 -0.04 -15.65
N THR A 28 -16.92 -0.87 -15.10
CA THR A 28 -15.89 -1.57 -15.86
C THR A 28 -16.53 -2.52 -16.88
N THR A 29 -17.58 -3.25 -16.48
CA THR A 29 -18.37 -4.09 -17.40
C THR A 29 -19.04 -3.29 -18.51
N LEU A 30 -19.63 -2.12 -18.19
CA LEU A 30 -20.25 -1.25 -19.19
C LEU A 30 -19.22 -0.69 -20.18
N GLU A 31 -18.04 -0.28 -19.71
CA GLU A 31 -16.95 0.24 -20.55
C GLU A 31 -16.26 -0.87 -21.37
N ALA A 32 -16.31 -2.12 -20.93
CA ALA A 32 -15.82 -3.27 -21.73
C ALA A 32 -16.55 -3.40 -23.08
N ARG A 33 -17.78 -2.88 -23.19
CA ARG A 33 -18.51 -2.77 -24.47
C ARG A 33 -17.81 -1.88 -25.50
N ARG A 34 -16.95 -0.96 -25.06
CA ARG A 34 -16.13 -0.08 -25.91
C ARG A 34 -14.71 -0.60 -26.15
N GLY A 35 -14.40 -1.79 -25.61
CA GLY A 35 -13.12 -2.47 -25.77
C GLY A 35 -12.24 -2.43 -24.52
N ILE A 36 -11.16 -3.22 -24.57
CA ILE A 36 -10.28 -3.49 -23.41
C ILE A 36 -9.65 -2.22 -22.82
N GLY A 37 -9.29 -1.24 -23.65
CA GLY A 37 -8.66 -0.01 -23.19
C GLY A 37 -9.56 0.84 -22.29
N ALA A 38 -10.86 0.91 -22.60
CA ALA A 38 -11.82 1.68 -21.81
C ALA A 38 -12.13 0.99 -20.47
N ALA A 39 -12.30 -0.33 -20.49
CA ALA A 39 -12.43 -1.14 -19.27
C ALA A 39 -11.18 -1.02 -18.38
N PHE A 40 -9.98 -1.20 -18.95
CA PHE A 40 -8.72 -1.06 -18.23
C PHE A 40 -8.57 0.32 -17.60
N ALA A 41 -8.85 1.40 -18.33
CA ALA A 41 -8.75 2.75 -17.78
C ALA A 41 -9.71 2.97 -16.61
N THR A 42 -10.94 2.43 -16.68
CA THR A 42 -11.94 2.53 -15.61
C THR A 42 -11.51 1.75 -14.37
N ALA A 43 -11.07 0.51 -14.55
CA ALA A 43 -10.58 -0.34 -13.47
C ALA A 43 -9.31 0.26 -12.83
N PHE A 44 -8.33 0.68 -13.64
CA PHE A 44 -7.08 1.25 -13.15
C PHE A 44 -7.29 2.56 -12.39
N ARG A 45 -8.15 3.46 -12.90
CA ARG A 45 -8.50 4.70 -12.18
C ARG A 45 -9.18 4.40 -10.84
N SER A 46 -10.02 3.37 -10.78
CA SER A 46 -10.70 2.97 -9.55
C SER A 46 -9.72 2.36 -8.54
N GLY A 47 -8.78 1.54 -9.00
CA GLY A 47 -7.66 1.04 -8.17
C GLY A 47 -6.75 2.17 -7.67
N ALA A 48 -6.49 3.18 -8.51
CA ALA A 48 -5.72 4.36 -8.11
C ALA A 48 -6.43 5.15 -7.01
N VAL A 49 -7.76 5.32 -7.09
CA VAL A 49 -8.55 5.97 -6.01
C VAL A 49 -8.35 5.24 -4.68
N MET A 50 -8.42 3.90 -4.67
CA MET A 50 -8.11 3.13 -3.47
C MET A 50 -6.68 3.40 -2.99
N GLY A 51 -5.67 3.23 -3.85
CA GLY A 51 -4.26 3.41 -3.48
C GLY A 51 -3.94 4.79 -2.90
N PHE A 52 -4.42 5.86 -3.54
CA PHE A 52 -4.19 7.24 -3.07
C PHE A 52 -4.96 7.54 -1.78
N LEU A 53 -6.20 7.10 -1.65
CA LEU A 53 -6.97 7.31 -0.41
C LEU A 53 -6.30 6.62 0.77
N LEU A 54 -5.91 5.35 0.63
CA LEU A 54 -5.27 4.60 1.71
C LEU A 54 -3.93 5.20 2.12
N SER A 55 -3.09 5.51 1.14
CA SER A 55 -1.75 6.05 1.39
C SER A 55 -1.80 7.47 1.99
N SER A 56 -2.68 8.34 1.48
CA SER A 56 -2.82 9.71 1.99
C SER A 56 -3.53 9.76 3.34
N LEU A 57 -4.55 8.92 3.57
CA LEU A 57 -5.22 8.82 4.87
C LEU A 57 -4.27 8.30 5.94
N GLY A 58 -3.53 7.22 5.64
CA GLY A 58 -2.56 6.64 6.58
C GLY A 58 -1.48 7.65 6.99
N LEU A 59 -0.96 8.40 6.02
CA LEU A 59 0.03 9.46 6.25
C LEU A 59 -0.53 10.63 7.05
N LEU A 60 -1.72 11.14 6.67
CA LEU A 60 -2.34 12.29 7.32
C LEU A 60 -2.70 11.97 8.78
N VAL A 61 -3.31 10.81 9.02
CA VAL A 61 -3.69 10.37 10.36
C VAL A 61 -2.46 10.21 11.25
N LEU A 62 -1.39 9.59 10.74
CA LEU A 62 -0.15 9.44 11.48
C LEU A 62 0.50 10.79 11.79
N TYR A 63 0.56 11.71 10.82
CA TYR A 63 1.09 13.06 11.02
C TYR A 63 0.31 13.82 12.09
N VAL A 64 -1.03 13.80 12.03
CA VAL A 64 -1.89 14.43 13.02
C VAL A 64 -1.70 13.80 14.40
N ALA A 65 -1.59 12.46 14.47
CA ALA A 65 -1.32 11.76 15.72
C ALA A 65 0.02 12.20 16.35
N ILE A 66 1.09 12.28 15.56
CA ILE A 66 2.41 12.77 16.01
C ILE A 66 2.29 14.20 16.57
N LYS A 67 1.59 15.10 15.88
CA LYS A 67 1.39 16.48 16.36
C LYS A 67 0.57 16.55 17.64
N LEU A 68 -0.50 15.76 17.75
CA LEU A 68 -1.34 15.74 18.95
C LEU A 68 -0.62 15.14 20.16
N PHE A 69 0.12 14.06 19.97
CA PHE A 69 0.92 13.45 21.04
C PHE A 69 2.07 14.38 21.44
N GLY A 70 2.63 15.13 20.49
CA GLY A 70 3.63 16.18 20.73
C GLY A 70 3.18 17.26 21.71
N LEU A 71 1.88 17.55 21.79
CA LEU A 71 1.35 18.52 22.76
C LEU A 71 1.44 18.03 24.22
N TYR A 72 1.50 16.72 24.43
CA TYR A 72 1.57 16.11 25.75
C TYR A 72 3.01 15.74 26.14
N TYR A 73 3.76 15.13 25.22
CA TYR A 73 5.10 14.63 25.50
C TYR A 73 6.19 15.72 25.44
N HIS A 74 5.92 16.86 24.78
CA HIS A 74 6.87 17.97 24.64
C HIS A 74 8.25 17.51 24.12
N ASP A 75 9.27 17.50 24.99
CA ASP A 75 10.65 17.15 24.65
C ASP A 75 10.95 15.64 24.80
N ASP A 76 10.04 14.86 25.39
CA ASP A 76 10.16 13.39 25.51
C ASP A 76 9.76 12.71 24.20
N TRP A 77 10.65 12.76 23.21
CA TRP A 77 10.38 12.18 21.90
C TRP A 77 10.45 10.66 21.91
N GLU A 78 11.26 10.06 22.79
CA GLU A 78 11.28 8.59 22.96
C GLU A 78 9.89 8.08 23.37
N GLY A 79 9.31 8.61 24.46
CA GLY A 79 7.98 8.24 24.90
C GLY A 79 6.87 8.56 23.89
N LEU A 80 7.02 9.66 23.13
CA LEU A 80 6.10 10.03 22.05
C LEU A 80 6.07 8.98 20.95
N TYR A 81 7.23 8.66 20.37
CA TYR A 81 7.29 7.76 19.22
C TYR A 81 7.11 6.30 19.64
N GLU A 82 7.50 5.93 20.87
CA GLU A 82 7.12 4.65 21.49
C GLU A 82 5.60 4.51 21.55
N SER A 83 4.89 5.55 22.01
CA SER A 83 3.42 5.54 22.08
C SER A 83 2.77 5.49 20.69
N ILE A 84 3.39 6.12 19.68
CA ILE A 84 2.94 6.08 18.29
C ILE A 84 3.09 4.68 17.67
N THR A 85 4.02 3.83 18.14
CA THR A 85 4.16 2.45 17.62
C THR A 85 2.87 1.64 17.72
N GLY A 86 2.01 1.96 18.70
CA GLY A 86 0.68 1.38 18.83
C GLY A 86 -0.19 1.56 17.57
N TYR A 87 0.05 2.58 16.75
CA TYR A 87 -0.65 2.80 15.48
C TYR A 87 -0.47 1.66 14.49
N GLY A 88 0.77 1.20 14.28
CA GLY A 88 1.08 0.04 13.45
C GLY A 88 0.44 -1.23 14.00
N LEU A 89 0.59 -1.47 15.31
CA LEU A 89 0.00 -2.62 16.00
C LEU A 89 -1.52 -2.68 15.83
N GLY A 90 -2.21 -1.55 15.98
CA GLY A 90 -3.66 -1.45 15.78
C GLY A 90 -4.08 -1.75 14.34
N GLY A 91 -3.31 -1.23 13.37
CA GLY A 91 -3.54 -1.47 11.96
C GLY A 91 -3.48 -2.94 11.59
N SER A 92 -2.35 -3.60 11.88
CA SER A 92 -2.16 -5.01 11.55
C SER A 92 -3.05 -5.96 12.34
N SER A 93 -3.40 -5.61 13.58
CA SER A 93 -4.37 -6.40 14.35
C SER A 93 -5.73 -6.49 13.64
N MET A 94 -6.24 -5.37 13.12
CA MET A 94 -7.50 -5.38 12.37
C MET A 94 -7.34 -5.98 10.98
N ALA A 95 -6.19 -5.74 10.33
CA ALA A 95 -5.88 -6.33 9.03
C ALA A 95 -5.87 -7.86 9.08
N LEU A 96 -5.35 -8.47 10.15
CA LEU A 96 -5.35 -9.91 10.36
C LEU A 96 -6.77 -10.49 10.29
N PHE A 97 -7.71 -9.93 11.06
CA PHE A 97 -9.10 -10.38 11.04
C PHE A 97 -9.78 -10.10 9.69
N GLY A 98 -9.48 -8.97 9.05
CA GLY A 98 -10.00 -8.64 7.73
C GLY A 98 -9.54 -9.63 6.65
N ARG A 99 -8.24 -9.94 6.61
CA ARG A 99 -7.64 -10.90 5.68
C ARG A 99 -8.17 -12.31 5.91
N VAL A 100 -8.20 -12.79 7.15
CA VAL A 100 -8.66 -14.15 7.46
C VAL A 100 -10.15 -14.28 7.25
N GLY A 101 -10.95 -13.36 7.79
CA GLY A 101 -12.41 -13.40 7.67
C GLY A 101 -12.88 -13.24 6.24
N GLY A 102 -12.35 -12.24 5.51
CA GLY A 102 -12.67 -12.04 4.11
C GLY A 102 -12.14 -13.16 3.21
N GLY A 103 -10.94 -13.69 3.51
CA GLY A 103 -10.35 -14.82 2.80
C GLY A 103 -11.17 -16.11 2.92
N ILE A 104 -11.65 -16.44 4.12
CA ILE A 104 -12.55 -17.58 4.34
C ILE A 104 -13.85 -17.38 3.57
N TYR A 105 -14.44 -16.19 3.65
CA TYR A 105 -15.68 -15.87 2.95
C TYR A 105 -15.54 -16.06 1.43
N THR A 106 -14.53 -15.43 0.82
CA THR A 106 -14.34 -15.48 -0.64
C THR A 106 -14.02 -16.90 -1.11
N LYS A 107 -13.05 -17.58 -0.48
CA LYS A 107 -12.62 -18.90 -0.97
C LYS A 107 -13.64 -20.00 -0.74
N ALA A 108 -14.49 -19.89 0.28
CA ALA A 108 -15.60 -20.83 0.45
C ALA A 108 -16.64 -20.70 -0.67
N ALA A 109 -16.92 -19.47 -1.12
CA ALA A 109 -17.87 -19.20 -2.20
C ALA A 109 -17.30 -19.58 -3.57
N ASP A 110 -16.09 -19.12 -3.87
CA ASP A 110 -15.32 -19.38 -5.10
C ASP A 110 -15.22 -20.89 -5.39
N VAL A 111 -14.66 -21.66 -4.45
CA VAL A 111 -14.50 -23.12 -4.62
C VAL A 111 -15.84 -23.83 -4.78
N GLY A 112 -16.87 -23.41 -4.03
CA GLY A 112 -18.21 -24.00 -4.13
C GLY A 112 -18.89 -23.69 -5.47
N ALA A 113 -18.78 -22.45 -5.94
CA ALA A 113 -19.35 -21.99 -7.20
C ALA A 113 -18.70 -22.73 -8.38
N ASP A 114 -17.38 -22.77 -8.41
CA ASP A 114 -16.61 -23.33 -9.51
C ASP A 114 -16.73 -24.85 -9.63
N LEU A 115 -16.65 -25.59 -8.52
CA LEU A 115 -16.74 -27.05 -8.56
C LEU A 115 -18.11 -27.51 -9.06
N VAL A 116 -19.19 -27.02 -8.46
CA VAL A 116 -20.54 -27.47 -8.83
C VAL A 116 -20.91 -26.92 -10.21
N GLY A 117 -20.59 -25.65 -10.49
CA GLY A 117 -20.91 -25.00 -11.76
C GLY A 117 -20.16 -25.62 -12.94
N LYS A 118 -18.83 -25.51 -12.93
CA LYS A 118 -17.98 -25.84 -14.09
C LYS A 118 -17.74 -27.34 -14.22
N VAL A 119 -17.49 -28.04 -13.10
CA VAL A 119 -17.06 -29.44 -13.13
C VAL A 119 -18.26 -30.41 -13.13
N GLU A 120 -19.24 -30.21 -12.24
CA GLU A 120 -20.35 -31.15 -12.11
C GLU A 120 -21.52 -30.87 -13.07
N ARG A 121 -21.91 -29.59 -13.19
CA ARG A 121 -23.11 -29.19 -13.95
C ARG A 121 -22.82 -28.65 -15.34
N ASN A 122 -21.54 -28.48 -15.67
CA ASN A 122 -21.08 -27.99 -16.98
C ASN A 122 -21.80 -26.70 -17.42
N ILE A 123 -22.03 -25.79 -16.46
CA ILE A 123 -22.50 -24.42 -16.73
C ILE A 123 -21.30 -23.47 -16.69
N PRO A 124 -21.36 -22.32 -17.39
CA PRO A 124 -20.28 -21.34 -17.37
C PRO A 124 -19.94 -20.86 -15.94
N GLU A 125 -18.72 -20.37 -15.77
CA GLU A 125 -18.31 -19.58 -14.61
C GLU A 125 -19.18 -18.31 -14.49
N ASP A 126 -19.46 -17.89 -13.25
CA ASP A 126 -20.36 -16.77 -12.95
C ASP A 126 -21.80 -16.88 -13.51
N ASP A 127 -22.27 -18.09 -13.80
CA ASP A 127 -23.63 -18.28 -14.33
C ASP A 127 -24.70 -17.88 -13.30
N PRO A 128 -25.69 -17.04 -13.66
CA PRO A 128 -26.70 -16.53 -12.73
C PRO A 128 -27.61 -17.60 -12.12
N ARG A 129 -27.59 -18.83 -12.64
CA ARG A 129 -28.32 -19.98 -12.08
C ARG A 129 -27.61 -20.59 -10.86
N ASN A 130 -26.31 -20.33 -10.71
CA ASN A 130 -25.52 -20.86 -9.61
C ASN A 130 -25.72 -19.96 -8.36
N PRO A 131 -26.29 -20.48 -7.26
CA PRO A 131 -26.62 -19.67 -6.09
C PRO A 131 -25.38 -19.12 -5.35
N ALA A 132 -24.19 -19.66 -5.61
CA ALA A 132 -22.95 -19.23 -4.97
C ALA A 132 -22.32 -17.98 -5.61
N VAL A 133 -22.69 -17.62 -6.85
CA VAL A 133 -22.04 -16.56 -7.64
C VAL A 133 -22.14 -15.18 -6.99
N ILE A 134 -23.25 -14.88 -6.31
CA ILE A 134 -23.37 -13.62 -5.56
C ILE A 134 -22.38 -13.59 -4.38
N ALA A 135 -22.22 -14.71 -3.68
CA ALA A 135 -21.28 -14.78 -2.56
C ALA A 135 -19.83 -14.69 -3.05
N ASP A 136 -19.53 -15.28 -4.21
CA ASP A 136 -18.22 -15.23 -4.86
C ASP A 136 -17.82 -13.78 -5.19
N ASN A 137 -18.65 -13.09 -5.98
CA ASN A 137 -18.42 -11.70 -6.36
C ASN A 137 -18.45 -10.72 -5.16
N VAL A 138 -19.21 -11.02 -4.09
CA VAL A 138 -19.10 -10.29 -2.82
C VAL A 138 -17.76 -10.56 -2.16
N GLY A 139 -17.30 -11.81 -2.19
CA GLY A 139 -16.02 -12.28 -1.68
C GLY A 139 -14.83 -11.50 -2.22
N ASP A 140 -14.79 -11.22 -3.52
CA ASP A 140 -13.74 -10.39 -4.13
C ASP A 140 -13.61 -9.01 -3.46
N ASN A 141 -14.74 -8.40 -3.11
CA ASN A 141 -14.74 -7.07 -2.50
C ASN A 141 -14.42 -7.12 -1.00
N VAL A 142 -14.79 -8.20 -0.31
CA VAL A 142 -14.60 -8.36 1.15
C VAL A 142 -13.20 -8.89 1.48
N GLY A 143 -12.72 -9.89 0.76
CA GLY A 143 -11.38 -10.46 0.94
C GLY A 143 -10.32 -9.68 0.18
N ASP A 144 -10.41 -9.73 -1.14
CA ASP A 144 -9.32 -9.32 -2.03
C ASP A 144 -9.16 -7.79 -2.11
N ILE A 145 -10.20 -7.04 -1.76
CA ILE A 145 -10.15 -5.58 -1.65
C ILE A 145 -10.08 -5.11 -0.19
N ALA A 146 -11.10 -5.39 0.64
CA ALA A 146 -11.14 -4.81 1.99
C ALA A 146 -10.04 -5.37 2.90
N GLY A 147 -9.82 -6.69 2.86
CA GLY A 147 -8.74 -7.35 3.59
C GLY A 147 -7.36 -6.89 3.10
N MET A 148 -7.13 -6.86 1.78
CA MET A 148 -5.87 -6.37 1.20
C MET A 148 -5.59 -4.90 1.50
N GLY A 149 -6.60 -4.02 1.43
CA GLY A 149 -6.43 -2.61 1.77
C GLY A 149 -6.03 -2.40 3.23
N SER A 150 -6.61 -3.17 4.15
CA SER A 150 -6.24 -3.16 5.57
C SER A 150 -4.81 -3.66 5.79
N ASP A 151 -4.41 -4.71 5.09
CA ASP A 151 -3.06 -5.29 5.19
C ASP A 151 -1.95 -4.36 4.70
N LEU A 152 -2.16 -3.71 3.55
CA LEU A 152 -1.21 -2.73 3.04
C LEU A 152 -1.10 -1.51 3.94
N PHE A 153 -2.22 -1.08 4.55
CA PHE A 153 -2.19 -0.04 5.57
C PHE A 153 -1.36 -0.47 6.80
N GLY A 154 -1.55 -1.69 7.30
CA GLY A 154 -0.76 -2.23 8.42
C GLY A 154 0.74 -2.24 8.11
N SER A 155 1.11 -2.74 6.93
CA SER A 155 2.51 -2.72 6.45
C SER A 155 3.10 -1.31 6.38
N TYR A 156 2.34 -0.33 5.89
CA TYR A 156 2.73 1.08 5.85
C TYR A 156 2.91 1.67 7.25
N ALA A 157 1.95 1.42 8.14
CA ALA A 157 1.95 1.96 9.49
C ALA A 157 3.10 1.39 10.33
N GLU A 158 3.33 0.08 10.29
CA GLU A 158 4.41 -0.58 11.03
C GLU A 158 5.80 -0.15 10.55
N SER A 159 6.04 -0.17 9.23
CA SER A 159 7.33 0.24 8.67
C SER A 159 7.67 1.69 9.02
N THR A 160 6.68 2.58 8.97
CA THR A 160 6.84 3.99 9.35
C THR A 160 7.08 4.13 10.85
N CYS A 161 6.29 3.45 11.70
CA CYS A 161 6.44 3.51 13.15
C CYS A 161 7.79 2.96 13.63
N ALA A 162 8.25 1.86 13.04
CA ALA A 162 9.55 1.28 13.35
C ALA A 162 10.69 2.26 13.05
N ALA A 163 10.65 2.92 11.88
CA ALA A 163 11.63 3.93 11.52
C ALA A 163 11.58 5.15 12.46
N LEU A 164 10.38 5.62 12.83
CA LEU A 164 10.19 6.74 13.75
C LEU A 164 10.76 6.46 15.15
N PHE A 165 10.49 5.28 15.70
CA PHE A 165 10.98 4.91 17.03
C PHE A 165 12.52 4.81 17.06
N VAL A 166 13.13 4.17 16.07
CA VAL A 166 14.61 4.14 16.00
C VAL A 166 15.19 5.55 15.81
N ALA A 167 14.53 6.40 15.01
CA ALA A 167 14.94 7.79 14.82
C ALA A 167 14.82 8.63 16.11
N SER A 168 13.82 8.36 16.97
CA SER A 168 13.60 9.13 18.19
C SER A 168 14.67 8.90 19.27
N ILE A 169 15.26 7.71 19.31
CA ILE A 169 16.38 7.37 20.22
C ILE A 169 17.76 7.57 19.58
N SER A 170 17.78 8.08 18.34
CA SER A 170 18.98 8.46 17.59
C SER A 170 19.25 9.96 17.75
N SER A 171 20.33 10.49 17.15
CA SER A 171 20.63 11.93 17.27
C SER A 171 19.48 12.82 16.80
N PHE A 172 18.67 12.34 15.84
CA PHE A 172 17.51 13.09 15.35
C PHE A 172 16.51 13.43 16.45
N GLY A 173 16.21 12.49 17.34
CA GLY A 173 15.32 12.75 18.48
C GLY A 173 16.01 13.45 19.64
N ALA A 174 17.29 13.15 19.89
CA ALA A 174 18.06 13.81 20.95
C ALA A 174 18.31 15.30 20.67
N ASP A 175 18.51 15.67 19.41
CA ASP A 175 18.70 17.05 18.95
C ASP A 175 17.37 17.76 18.60
N HIS A 176 16.24 17.08 18.79
CA HIS A 176 14.90 17.54 18.43
C HIS A 176 14.79 18.02 16.96
N ASP A 177 15.49 17.35 16.04
CA ASP A 177 15.39 17.62 14.60
C ASP A 177 14.14 16.94 14.01
N PHE A 178 13.05 17.70 13.99
CA PHE A 178 11.76 17.23 13.51
C PHE A 178 11.79 16.78 12.05
N ALA A 179 12.60 17.44 11.20
CA ALA A 179 12.68 17.11 9.78
C ALA A 179 13.34 15.74 9.57
N ALA A 180 14.43 15.48 10.30
CA ALA A 180 15.14 14.21 10.23
C ALA A 180 14.36 13.05 10.85
N VAL A 181 13.66 13.27 11.98
CA VAL A 181 12.77 12.24 12.55
C VAL A 181 11.61 11.92 11.61
N CYS A 182 11.01 12.93 10.96
CA CYS A 182 9.92 12.73 10.01
C CYS A 182 10.37 12.26 8.61
N TYR A 183 11.64 11.93 8.41
CA TYR A 183 12.17 11.39 7.16
C TYR A 183 11.30 10.28 6.51
N PRO A 184 10.83 9.23 7.23
CA PRO A 184 9.96 8.21 6.61
C PRO A 184 8.62 8.77 6.10
N LEU A 185 8.05 9.78 6.77
CA LEU A 185 6.84 10.48 6.31
C LEU A 185 7.13 11.33 5.06
N LEU A 186 8.30 11.97 4.99
CA LEU A 186 8.73 12.75 3.83
C LEU A 186 8.93 11.84 2.60
N ILE A 187 9.53 10.67 2.79
CA ILE A 187 9.67 9.65 1.74
C ILE A 187 8.30 9.21 1.23
N SER A 188 7.34 8.97 2.13
CA SER A 188 5.97 8.60 1.75
C SER A 188 5.23 9.73 1.04
N SER A 189 5.43 10.97 1.47
CA SER A 189 4.87 12.17 0.84
C SER A 189 5.40 12.35 -0.59
N ALA A 190 6.72 12.19 -0.78
CA ALA A 190 7.33 12.20 -2.11
C ALA A 190 6.80 11.03 -2.98
N GLY A 191 6.62 9.85 -2.36
CA GLY A 191 6.02 8.69 -3.01
C GLY A 191 4.62 8.96 -3.55
N LEU A 192 3.75 9.67 -2.81
CA LEU A 192 2.42 10.07 -3.30
C LEU A 192 2.52 10.93 -4.57
N VAL A 193 3.43 11.90 -4.61
CA VAL A 193 3.64 12.77 -5.77
C VAL A 193 4.19 11.96 -6.96
N VAL A 194 5.17 11.10 -6.71
CA VAL A 194 5.74 10.20 -7.73
C VAL A 194 4.65 9.30 -8.31
N CYS A 195 3.88 8.62 -7.47
CA CYS A 195 2.80 7.74 -7.90
C CYS A 195 1.72 8.50 -8.67
N LEU A 196 1.41 9.75 -8.32
CA LEU A 196 0.48 10.59 -9.08
C LEU A 196 1.00 10.79 -10.51
N VAL A 197 2.26 11.18 -10.65
CA VAL A 197 2.90 11.34 -11.97
C VAL A 197 2.94 10.01 -12.73
N THR A 198 3.28 8.90 -12.07
CA THR A 198 3.31 7.56 -12.68
C THR A 198 1.93 7.12 -13.19
N THR A 199 0.86 7.41 -12.43
CA THR A 199 -0.53 7.07 -12.78
C THR A 199 -0.92 7.66 -14.14
N LEU A 200 -0.50 8.90 -14.43
CA LEU A 200 -0.79 9.60 -15.70
C LEU A 200 -0.26 8.83 -16.92
N PHE A 201 0.82 8.06 -16.77
CA PHE A 201 1.34 7.22 -17.85
C PHE A 201 0.38 6.09 -18.22
N ALA A 202 -0.31 5.48 -17.25
CA ALA A 202 -1.29 4.42 -17.52
C ALA A 202 -2.68 4.96 -17.89
N THR A 203 -3.04 6.16 -17.44
CA THR A 203 -4.40 6.71 -17.67
C THR A 203 -4.50 7.58 -18.92
N ASP A 204 -3.48 8.37 -19.24
CA ASP A 204 -3.59 9.44 -20.22
C ASP A 204 -2.56 9.32 -21.36
N PHE A 205 -1.31 8.95 -21.07
CA PHE A 205 -0.26 8.87 -22.09
C PHE A 205 -0.26 7.56 -22.88
N PHE A 206 -0.57 6.42 -22.24
CA PHE A 206 -0.64 5.13 -22.90
C PHE A 206 -2.03 4.52 -22.81
N LYS A 207 -2.54 4.03 -23.95
CA LYS A 207 -3.81 3.29 -24.01
C LYS A 207 -3.55 1.84 -24.37
N VAL A 208 -4.09 0.94 -23.55
CA VAL A 208 -4.08 -0.50 -23.84
C VAL A 208 -5.00 -0.77 -25.03
N LYS A 209 -4.44 -1.29 -26.12
CA LYS A 209 -5.19 -1.62 -27.35
C LYS A 209 -5.53 -3.09 -27.47
N THR A 210 -4.77 -3.96 -26.79
CA THR A 210 -4.88 -5.42 -26.89
C THR A 210 -4.78 -6.05 -25.52
N VAL A 211 -5.34 -7.25 -25.36
CA VAL A 211 -5.30 -8.00 -24.09
C VAL A 211 -3.86 -8.26 -23.63
N ARG A 212 -2.95 -8.59 -24.58
CA ARG A 212 -1.52 -8.79 -24.29
C ARG A 212 -0.82 -7.52 -23.79
N GLY A 213 -1.41 -6.34 -23.99
CA GLY A 213 -0.88 -5.06 -23.54
C GLY A 213 -1.19 -4.73 -22.07
N VAL A 214 -2.07 -5.48 -21.40
CA VAL A 214 -2.49 -5.21 -20.01
C VAL A 214 -1.34 -5.44 -19.03
N ALA A 215 -0.74 -6.64 -19.02
CA ALA A 215 0.35 -6.97 -18.09
C ALA A 215 1.60 -6.06 -18.28
N PRO A 216 2.06 -5.79 -19.51
CA PRO A 216 3.14 -4.82 -19.73
C PRO A 216 2.80 -3.41 -19.24
N ALA A 217 1.56 -2.95 -19.36
CA ALA A 217 1.15 -1.64 -18.87
C ALA A 217 1.22 -1.55 -17.35
N LEU A 218 0.78 -2.60 -16.64
CA LEU A 218 0.90 -2.68 -15.17
C LEU A 218 2.37 -2.76 -14.72
N LYS A 219 3.19 -3.56 -15.41
CA LYS A 219 4.63 -3.63 -15.14
C LYS A 219 5.34 -2.29 -15.35
N LEU A 220 4.96 -1.56 -16.40
CA LEU A 220 5.53 -0.25 -16.68
C LEU A 220 5.28 0.73 -15.52
N GLN A 221 4.15 0.62 -14.82
CA GLN A 221 3.88 1.42 -13.61
C GLN A 221 4.92 1.13 -12.52
N LEU A 222 5.27 -0.14 -12.26
CA LEU A 222 6.29 -0.50 -11.27
C LEU A 222 7.67 0.02 -11.64
N ILE A 223 8.05 -0.06 -12.93
CA ILE A 223 9.35 0.42 -13.41
C ILE A 223 9.44 1.94 -13.29
N ILE A 224 8.42 2.67 -13.77
CA ILE A 224 8.41 4.14 -13.75
C ILE A 224 8.39 4.64 -12.31
N SER A 225 7.54 4.09 -11.43
CA SER A 225 7.49 4.53 -10.04
C SER A 225 8.81 4.25 -9.32
N THR A 226 9.45 3.10 -9.57
CA THR A 226 10.76 2.77 -8.99
C THR A 226 11.86 3.74 -9.44
N ALA A 227 11.93 4.03 -10.74
CA ALA A 227 12.91 4.95 -11.29
C ALA A 227 12.72 6.38 -10.75
N LEU A 228 11.50 6.90 -10.78
CA LEU A 228 11.17 8.23 -10.28
C LEU A 228 11.35 8.32 -8.75
N MET A 229 10.97 7.28 -8.01
CA MET A 229 11.12 7.25 -6.56
C MET A 229 12.57 7.15 -6.12
N THR A 230 13.45 6.52 -6.93
CA THR A 230 14.90 6.54 -6.66
C THR A 230 15.44 7.97 -6.69
N VAL A 231 15.03 8.77 -7.68
CA VAL A 231 15.43 10.19 -7.77
C VAL A 231 14.80 11.01 -6.64
N ALA A 232 13.52 10.81 -6.35
CA ALA A 232 12.82 11.52 -5.28
C ALA A 232 13.42 11.21 -3.90
N ALA A 233 13.71 9.92 -3.61
CA ALA A 233 14.37 9.51 -2.38
C ALA A 233 15.76 10.14 -2.24
N LEU A 234 16.52 10.25 -3.34
CA LEU A 234 17.80 10.96 -3.33
C LEU A 234 17.62 12.42 -2.92
N VAL A 235 16.71 13.14 -3.59
CA VAL A 235 16.42 14.55 -3.28
C VAL A 235 15.98 14.74 -1.83
N VAL A 236 15.04 13.91 -1.35
CA VAL A 236 14.55 13.97 0.05
C VAL A 236 15.67 13.66 1.04
N THR A 237 16.52 12.66 0.77
CA THR A 237 17.65 12.32 1.66
C THR A 237 18.61 13.50 1.81
N PHE A 238 19.01 14.13 0.70
CA PHE A 238 19.97 15.25 0.75
C PHE A 238 19.36 16.55 1.27
N ALA A 239 18.04 16.73 1.17
CA ALA A 239 17.35 17.91 1.68
C ALA A 239 16.96 17.81 3.15
N ALA A 240 16.58 16.61 3.62
CA ALA A 240 15.99 16.41 4.95
C ALA A 240 16.97 15.83 5.99
N LEU A 241 18.08 15.19 5.57
CA LEU A 241 19.05 14.59 6.49
C LEU A 241 20.38 15.34 6.51
N PRO A 242 20.99 15.55 7.69
CA PRO A 242 22.33 16.12 7.80
C PRO A 242 23.38 15.17 7.22
N ALA A 243 24.52 15.71 6.80
CA ALA A 243 25.59 14.94 6.16
C ALA A 243 26.16 13.82 7.06
N LYS A 244 26.15 14.04 8.37
CA LYS A 244 26.58 13.09 9.41
C LYS A 244 25.62 13.19 10.60
N PHE A 245 25.26 12.05 11.17
CA PHE A 245 24.41 11.93 12.36
C PHE A 245 24.72 10.61 13.07
N THR A 246 24.11 10.35 14.22
CA THR A 246 24.22 9.05 14.89
C THR A 246 22.90 8.31 14.89
N MET A 247 22.98 7.00 14.70
CA MET A 247 21.84 6.09 14.85
C MET A 247 22.09 5.16 16.03
N PHE A 248 21.02 4.85 16.77
CA PHE A 248 21.06 3.87 17.84
C PHE A 248 21.43 2.47 17.32
N ASP A 249 22.41 1.83 17.96
CA ASP A 249 22.89 0.47 17.68
C ASP A 249 23.12 -0.27 19.01
N PHE A 250 22.06 -0.90 19.55
CA PHE A 250 22.09 -1.74 20.76
C PHE A 250 22.82 -1.12 21.98
N GLY A 251 22.61 0.17 22.24
CA GLY A 251 23.23 0.90 23.35
C GLY A 251 24.45 1.75 22.94
N GLU A 252 24.92 1.63 21.71
CA GLU A 252 25.93 2.51 21.13
C GLU A 252 25.32 3.49 20.12
N GLN A 253 25.98 4.63 19.91
CA GLN A 253 25.60 5.63 18.91
C GLN A 253 26.52 5.51 17.70
N LYS A 254 26.02 4.87 16.65
CA LYS A 254 26.79 4.61 15.43
C LYS A 254 26.79 5.82 14.52
N GLN A 255 27.96 6.28 14.09
CA GLN A 255 28.04 7.35 13.09
C GLN A 255 27.55 6.86 11.72
N VAL A 256 26.55 7.55 11.18
CA VAL A 256 25.94 7.29 9.89
C VAL A 256 26.02 8.57 9.03
N LYS A 257 26.04 8.37 7.72
CA LYS A 257 26.01 9.45 6.73
C LYS A 257 24.71 9.35 5.94
N ASN A 258 24.18 10.48 5.48
CA ASN A 258 22.92 10.53 4.73
C ASN A 258 22.87 9.57 3.52
N TRP A 259 23.94 9.45 2.73
CA TRP A 259 24.00 8.52 1.60
C TRP A 259 23.89 7.03 1.99
N HIS A 260 24.27 6.64 3.22
CA HIS A 260 24.01 5.28 3.70
C HIS A 260 22.50 5.03 3.83
N VAL A 261 21.75 6.00 4.38
CA VAL A 261 20.29 5.90 4.53
C VAL A 261 19.58 5.93 3.17
N PHE A 262 20.07 6.72 2.22
CA PHE A 262 19.61 6.65 0.83
C PHE A 262 19.73 5.22 0.28
N PHE A 263 20.89 4.57 0.44
CA PHE A 263 21.08 3.19 -0.01
C PHE A 263 20.19 2.19 0.73
N CYS A 264 19.92 2.37 2.02
CA CYS A 264 18.97 1.54 2.75
C CYS A 264 17.56 1.59 2.12
N VAL A 265 17.06 2.81 1.83
CA VAL A 265 15.75 3.00 1.18
C VAL A 265 15.77 2.48 -0.26
N ALA A 266 16.82 2.78 -1.02
CA ALA A 266 16.95 2.36 -2.41
C ALA A 266 17.01 0.84 -2.55
N ILE A 267 17.77 0.14 -1.71
CA ILE A 267 17.84 -1.32 -1.74
C ILE A 267 16.46 -1.94 -1.49
N GLY A 268 15.69 -1.43 -0.52
CA GLY A 268 14.32 -1.88 -0.29
C GLY A 268 13.41 -1.64 -1.49
N LEU A 269 13.48 -0.46 -2.10
CA LEU A 269 12.72 -0.09 -3.30
C LEU A 269 13.02 -1.02 -4.49
N TRP A 270 14.30 -1.23 -4.79
CA TRP A 270 14.74 -2.08 -5.91
C TRP A 270 14.52 -3.56 -5.63
N ALA A 271 14.60 -4.00 -4.37
CA ALA A 271 14.20 -5.36 -3.98
C ALA A 271 12.71 -5.60 -4.25
N GLY A 272 11.84 -4.62 -3.98
CA GLY A 272 10.42 -4.68 -4.35
C GLY A 272 10.20 -4.86 -5.86
N LEU A 273 10.96 -4.14 -6.68
CA LEU A 273 10.92 -4.31 -8.15
C LEU A 273 11.39 -5.71 -8.56
N ALA A 274 12.48 -6.21 -7.98
CA ALA A 274 12.99 -7.55 -8.26
C ALA A 274 11.96 -8.63 -7.90
N ILE A 275 11.33 -8.53 -6.72
CA ILE A 275 10.23 -9.41 -6.31
C ILE A 275 9.10 -9.35 -7.35
N GLY A 276 8.68 -8.16 -7.77
CA GLY A 276 7.62 -8.01 -8.78
C GLY A 276 7.93 -8.72 -10.11
N PHE A 277 9.16 -8.61 -10.62
CA PHE A 277 9.58 -9.30 -11.85
C PHE A 277 9.66 -10.81 -11.67
N THR A 278 10.18 -11.29 -10.53
CA THR A 278 10.23 -12.72 -10.24
C THR A 278 8.82 -13.29 -10.09
N THR A 279 7.92 -12.60 -9.39
CA THR A 279 6.52 -13.00 -9.25
C THR A 279 5.81 -13.03 -10.60
N GLU A 280 6.01 -12.02 -11.46
CA GLU A 280 5.42 -12.02 -12.82
C GLU A 280 5.88 -13.24 -13.62
N TYR A 281 7.17 -13.59 -13.57
CA TYR A 281 7.72 -14.73 -14.29
C TYR A 281 7.07 -16.05 -13.86
N PHE A 282 6.82 -16.26 -12.56
CA PHE A 282 6.25 -17.51 -12.04
C PHE A 282 4.72 -17.58 -12.07
N THR A 283 4.01 -16.47 -12.28
CA THR A 283 2.53 -16.43 -12.19
C THR A 283 1.83 -16.06 -13.49
N SER A 284 2.54 -15.46 -14.45
CA SER A 284 1.96 -15.08 -15.74
C SER A 284 2.02 -16.22 -16.75
N ASN A 285 0.89 -16.47 -17.42
CA ASN A 285 0.77 -17.44 -18.52
C ASN A 285 1.52 -17.03 -19.81
N ALA A 286 2.19 -15.87 -19.82
CA ALA A 286 3.05 -15.43 -20.91
C ALA A 286 4.45 -16.05 -20.87
N TYR A 287 4.84 -16.63 -19.72
CA TYR A 287 6.13 -17.29 -19.52
C TYR A 287 5.95 -18.81 -19.50
N ARG A 288 7.09 -19.52 -19.51
CA ARG A 288 7.17 -20.98 -19.58
C ARG A 288 7.10 -21.60 -18.19
#